data_AF-A0A7G4A0S5-F1
#
_entry.id   AF-A0A7G4A0S5-F1
#
_cell.length_a   1.000
_cell.length_b   1.000
_cell.length_c   1.000
_cell.angle_alpha   90.00
_cell.angle_beta   90.00
_cell.angle_gamma   90.00
#
_symmetry.space_group_name_H-M   'P 1'
#
loop_
_entity.id
_entity.type
_entity.pdbx_description
1 polymer ?
#
loop_
_entity_poly.entity_id
_entity_poly.type
_entity_poly.pdbx_seq_one_letter_code
_entity_poly.pdbx_strand_id
1 'polypeptide(L)'
;MESEKNKPFTSAHIKRIIEPILGPALRQFAANSTLRNFEDNPKGSSLFAATNYAMIYLFKKMLEQNNHPSAYLLFQSNNFDDEDYTEAEIFTVKNVGVDENDEVEKGLDEVEKGLDEVEKGLDEVEKGLDEVEKGLDEVEKDLEAEKRPSKKKQPHMCDEMERFMVENYGTIIEVFNAWLSGNPRPENFDEFGTYIRLAKQHLEEVIGEMTVAFFTQNGSRNLHAYIDHLNTNYRWGTEETLFLMHCSLQHEVRVPIDEVGRVEIRYDTPITLKVYHDGQPPENDENVDETPDMILNNSANVHWLSLIDSNFHSIKSERILRNDLLDIVGFNAYLQQLFEEAQDLEQKDKPLSDELYTLHKKLKIEKENYLAKDSQITRETFAESCKAILSDANTTVELQKQSGAKDVISSLLNCLYLLCTLDFSNLLAGNWNVVNPLSIDTTYHQVGLMKTVLNNLRDSEVPDDHQMKLQ
;
A
#
# COMPACT_ATOMS: atom_id res chain seq x y z
N MET A 1 -5.35 -21.98 -27.67
CA MET A 1 -4.22 -21.64 -26.78
C MET A 1 -3.81 -20.18 -26.90
N GLU A 2 -3.76 -19.55 -28.09
CA GLU A 2 -3.61 -18.08 -28.20
C GLU A 2 -4.83 -17.29 -27.68
N SER A 3 -6.03 -17.89 -27.67
CA SER A 3 -7.28 -17.27 -27.23
C SER A 3 -7.40 -16.98 -25.72
N GLU A 4 -6.49 -17.50 -24.89
CA GLU A 4 -6.47 -17.24 -23.44
C GLU A 4 -5.46 -16.14 -23.05
N LYS A 5 -4.46 -15.86 -23.89
CA LYS A 5 -3.39 -14.88 -23.57
C LYS A 5 -3.88 -13.43 -23.51
N ASN A 6 -5.04 -13.13 -24.11
CA ASN A 6 -5.57 -11.76 -24.21
C ASN A 6 -6.73 -11.49 -23.25
N LYS A 7 -7.08 -12.44 -22.37
CA LYS A 7 -8.15 -12.22 -21.40
C LYS A 7 -7.57 -11.59 -20.12
N PRO A 8 -8.25 -10.60 -19.52
CA PRO A 8 -7.82 -10.05 -18.24
C PRO A 8 -7.87 -11.13 -17.16
N PHE A 9 -6.99 -11.02 -16.17
CA PHE A 9 -7.08 -11.87 -14.97
C PHE A 9 -8.40 -11.59 -14.24
N THR A 10 -9.06 -12.65 -13.78
CA THR A 10 -10.28 -12.53 -12.99
C THR A 10 -9.94 -12.17 -11.55
N SER A 11 -10.92 -11.66 -10.80
CA SER A 11 -10.79 -11.44 -9.35
C SER A 11 -10.30 -12.69 -8.60
N ALA A 12 -10.76 -13.88 -9.01
CA ALA A 12 -10.36 -15.13 -8.39
C ALA A 12 -8.88 -15.44 -8.64
N HIS A 13 -8.37 -15.21 -9.87
CA HIS A 13 -6.94 -15.35 -10.16
C HIS A 13 -6.11 -14.38 -9.32
N ILE A 14 -6.57 -13.13 -9.19
CA ILE A 14 -5.85 -12.10 -8.44
C ILE A 14 -5.79 -12.45 -6.95
N LYS A 15 -6.95 -12.65 -6.31
CA LYS A 15 -7.06 -12.88 -4.86
C LYS A 15 -6.54 -14.23 -4.37
N ARG A 16 -6.67 -15.29 -5.18
CA ARG A 16 -6.35 -16.66 -4.75
C ARG A 16 -4.98 -17.15 -5.21
N ILE A 17 -4.39 -16.49 -6.21
CA ILE A 17 -3.11 -16.92 -6.80
C ILE A 17 -2.09 -15.79 -6.79
N ILE A 18 -2.40 -14.64 -7.39
CA ILE A 18 -1.41 -13.57 -7.58
C ILE A 18 -1.05 -12.90 -6.25
N GLU A 19 -2.01 -12.34 -5.53
CA GLU A 19 -1.75 -11.59 -4.28
C GLU A 19 -1.15 -12.47 -3.18
N PRO A 20 -1.63 -13.70 -2.90
CA PRO A 20 -1.08 -14.52 -1.82
C PRO A 20 0.36 -15.00 -2.08
N ILE A 21 0.76 -15.08 -3.35
CA ILE A 21 2.11 -15.55 -3.75
C ILE A 21 3.03 -14.35 -3.95
N LEU A 22 2.66 -13.43 -4.84
CA LEU A 22 3.51 -12.30 -5.23
C LEU A 22 3.49 -11.16 -4.21
N GLY A 23 2.40 -10.95 -3.47
CA GLY A 23 2.32 -9.87 -2.47
C GLY A 23 3.39 -9.99 -1.38
N PRO A 24 3.43 -11.09 -0.61
CA PRO A 24 4.48 -11.31 0.39
C PRO A 24 5.88 -11.39 -0.21
N ALA A 25 6.03 -12.05 -1.37
CA ALA A 25 7.33 -12.19 -2.04
C ALA A 25 7.90 -10.84 -2.48
N LEU A 26 7.07 -9.96 -3.08
CA LEU A 26 7.48 -8.62 -3.50
C LEU A 26 7.78 -7.73 -2.29
N ARG A 27 7.00 -7.83 -1.21
CA ARG A 27 7.29 -7.09 0.03
C ARG A 27 8.65 -7.45 0.61
N GLN A 28 8.92 -8.76 0.77
CA GLN A 28 10.20 -9.23 1.26
C GLN A 28 11.34 -8.85 0.30
N PHE A 29 11.11 -8.97 -1.00
CA PHE A 29 12.09 -8.59 -2.02
C PHE A 29 12.40 -7.08 -1.97
N ALA A 30 11.40 -6.22 -1.81
CA ALA A 30 11.58 -4.78 -1.69
C ALA A 30 12.36 -4.41 -0.42
N ALA A 31 12.00 -4.99 0.74
CA ALA A 31 12.74 -4.79 1.99
C ALA A 31 14.21 -5.22 1.87
N ASN A 32 14.47 -6.39 1.26
CA ASN A 32 15.83 -6.86 0.99
C ASN A 32 16.58 -5.98 -0.03
N SER A 33 15.87 -5.40 -1.00
CA SER A 33 16.45 -4.47 -1.97
C SER A 33 16.91 -3.18 -1.29
N THR A 34 16.11 -2.66 -0.34
CA THR A 34 16.47 -1.53 0.50
C THR A 34 17.69 -1.83 1.37
N LEU A 35 17.75 -3.03 1.98
CA LEU A 35 18.91 -3.48 2.74
C LEU A 35 20.19 -3.44 1.90
N ARG A 36 20.17 -4.11 0.74
CA ARG A 36 21.34 -4.17 -0.16
C ARG A 36 21.73 -2.80 -0.68
N ASN A 37 20.76 -1.96 -1.05
CA ASN A 37 21.02 -0.60 -1.50
C ASN A 37 21.78 0.21 -0.44
N PHE A 38 21.37 0.09 0.83
CA PHE A 38 22.06 0.74 1.93
C PHE A 38 23.45 0.13 2.17
N GLU A 39 23.60 -1.21 2.15
CA GLU A 39 24.90 -1.87 2.35
C GLU A 39 25.92 -1.52 1.24
N ASP A 40 25.49 -1.46 -0.01
CA ASP A 40 26.35 -1.19 -1.17
C ASP A 40 26.75 0.29 -1.26
N ASN A 41 25.85 1.21 -0.97
CA ASN A 41 26.11 2.65 -1.03
C ASN A 41 25.29 3.43 0.02
N PRO A 42 25.70 3.39 1.31
CA PRO A 42 24.92 3.98 2.40
C PRO A 42 24.58 5.45 2.13
N LYS A 43 25.58 6.27 1.80
CA LYS A 43 25.41 7.72 1.59
C LYS A 43 24.61 8.08 0.33
N GLY A 44 24.47 7.16 -0.62
CA GLY A 44 23.66 7.35 -1.82
C GLY A 44 22.24 6.80 -1.69
N SER A 45 21.87 6.21 -0.55
CA SER A 45 20.53 5.68 -0.30
C SER A 45 19.55 6.77 0.14
N SER A 46 18.28 6.58 -0.20
CA SER A 46 17.17 7.43 0.29
C SER A 46 17.05 7.38 1.82
N LEU A 47 17.23 6.20 2.42
CA LEU A 47 17.24 6.00 3.87
C LEU A 47 18.27 6.90 4.56
N PHE A 48 19.49 6.98 4.03
CA PHE A 48 20.51 7.90 4.54
C PHE A 48 20.09 9.35 4.36
N ALA A 49 19.60 9.76 3.18
CA ALA A 49 19.26 11.15 2.91
C ALA A 49 18.20 11.69 3.89
N ALA A 50 17.11 10.95 4.07
CA ALA A 50 16.05 11.29 5.02
C ALA A 50 16.58 11.32 6.47
N THR A 51 17.31 10.28 6.88
CA THR A 51 17.83 10.20 8.27
C THR A 51 18.86 11.31 8.54
N ASN A 52 19.75 11.58 7.60
CA ASN A 52 20.80 12.59 7.75
C ASN A 52 20.20 14.00 7.88
N TYR A 53 19.08 14.26 7.20
CA TYR A 53 18.34 15.51 7.37
C TYR A 53 17.85 15.70 8.82
N ALA A 54 17.34 14.63 9.46
CA ALA A 54 17.00 14.66 10.88
C ALA A 54 18.23 14.80 11.79
N MET A 55 19.31 14.03 11.54
CA MET A 55 20.52 14.08 12.35
C MET A 55 21.18 15.46 12.36
N ILE A 56 21.20 16.16 11.21
CA ILE A 56 21.67 17.54 11.10
C ILE A 56 20.82 18.48 11.96
N TYR A 57 19.49 18.35 11.90
CA TYR A 57 18.57 19.16 12.71
C TYR A 57 18.77 18.91 14.21
N LEU A 58 18.85 17.65 14.63
CA LEU A 58 19.11 17.27 16.02
C LEU A 58 20.44 17.86 16.51
N PHE A 59 21.49 17.76 15.69
CA PHE A 59 22.80 18.32 16.04
C PHE A 59 22.77 19.84 16.17
N LYS A 60 22.10 20.54 15.24
CA LYS A 60 21.87 21.99 15.33
C LYS A 60 21.21 22.35 16.67
N LYS A 61 20.13 21.64 17.05
CA LYS A 61 19.44 21.85 18.32
C LYS A 61 20.37 21.70 19.53
N MET A 62 21.23 20.69 19.51
CA MET A 62 22.22 20.48 20.56
C MET A 62 23.26 21.61 20.61
N LEU A 63 23.75 22.09 19.45
CA LEU A 63 24.66 23.24 19.40
C LEU A 63 24.02 24.50 20.02
N GLU A 64 22.76 24.76 19.70
CA GLU A 64 21.99 25.90 20.23
C GLU A 64 21.81 25.79 21.75
N GLN A 65 21.40 24.62 22.25
CA GLN A 65 21.24 24.37 23.69
C GLN A 65 22.56 24.53 24.47
N ASN A 66 23.69 24.18 23.85
CA ASN A 66 25.02 24.33 24.44
C ASN A 66 25.67 25.71 24.19
N ASN A 67 24.95 26.66 23.56
CA ASN A 67 25.47 27.97 23.17
C ASN A 67 26.78 27.89 22.36
N HIS A 68 26.93 26.86 21.51
CA HIS A 68 28.13 26.68 20.73
C HIS A 68 28.22 27.73 19.59
N PRO A 69 29.36 28.40 19.37
CA PRO A 69 29.49 29.48 18.38
C PRO A 69 29.10 29.08 16.94
N SER A 70 29.20 27.80 16.60
CA SER A 70 28.89 27.26 15.28
C SER A 70 27.40 27.09 14.98
N ALA A 71 26.52 27.17 16.00
CA ALA A 71 25.09 26.93 15.87
C ALA A 71 24.43 27.81 14.79
N TYR A 72 24.72 29.11 14.81
CA TYR A 72 24.11 30.09 13.90
C TYR A 72 24.82 30.20 12.54
N LEU A 73 26.08 29.76 12.44
CA LEU A 73 26.92 29.97 11.26
C LEU A 73 26.82 28.84 10.23
N LEU A 74 26.49 27.61 10.65
CA LEU A 74 26.60 26.43 9.79
C LEU A 74 25.25 25.84 9.35
N PHE A 75 24.14 26.11 10.04
CA PHE A 75 22.84 25.46 9.77
C PHE A 75 21.63 26.41 9.70
N GLN A 76 21.74 27.49 8.92
CA GLN A 76 20.66 28.48 8.81
C GLN A 76 19.36 27.95 8.18
N SER A 77 19.40 26.84 7.42
CA SER A 77 18.28 26.43 6.55
C SER A 77 17.52 25.18 6.96
N ASN A 78 18.06 24.31 7.82
CA ASN A 78 17.37 23.07 8.22
C ASN A 78 16.58 23.33 9.52
N ASN A 79 15.26 23.42 9.41
CA ASN A 79 14.34 23.53 10.55
C ASN A 79 13.48 22.27 10.73
N PHE A 80 13.77 21.21 9.97
CA PHE A 80 13.01 19.97 9.93
C PHE A 80 11.54 20.18 9.56
N ASP A 81 11.33 20.99 8.53
CA ASP A 81 10.04 21.44 8.00
C ASP A 81 9.88 21.15 6.50
N ASP A 82 10.88 20.52 5.88
CA ASP A 82 10.85 20.13 4.48
C ASP A 82 10.14 18.78 4.31
N GLU A 83 8.97 18.79 3.67
CA GLU A 83 8.13 17.61 3.45
C GLU A 83 8.84 16.55 2.60
N ASP A 84 9.75 16.95 1.69
CA ASP A 84 10.55 16.03 0.86
C ASP A 84 11.40 15.06 1.69
N TYR A 85 11.70 15.42 2.94
CA TYR A 85 12.43 14.57 3.88
C TYR A 85 11.53 14.09 5.01
N THR A 86 10.71 14.96 5.60
CA THR A 86 9.99 14.66 6.85
C THR A 86 8.85 13.66 6.68
N GLU A 87 8.37 13.43 5.45
CA GLU A 87 7.38 12.40 5.14
C GLU A 87 8.01 11.01 4.84
N ALA A 88 9.33 10.87 4.94
CA ALA A 88 10.01 9.60 4.68
C ALA A 88 9.61 8.48 5.66
N GLU A 89 9.57 7.24 5.15
CA GLU A 89 9.06 6.08 5.89
C GLU A 89 9.83 5.78 7.18
N ILE A 90 11.12 6.12 7.24
CA ILE A 90 11.95 5.96 8.44
C ILE A 90 11.37 6.65 9.68
N PHE A 91 10.61 7.74 9.48
CA PHE A 91 9.96 8.51 10.56
C PHE A 91 8.62 7.92 11.00
N THR A 92 8.16 6.80 10.43
CA THR A 92 6.98 6.06 10.89
C THR A 92 7.35 4.82 11.73
N VAL A 93 8.65 4.50 11.78
CA VAL A 93 9.19 3.29 12.41
C VAL A 93 9.10 3.38 13.94
N LYS A 94 8.28 2.50 14.50
CA LYS A 94 8.27 2.25 15.94
C LYS A 94 9.40 1.26 16.22
N ASN A 95 10.32 1.58 17.14
CA ASN A 95 11.44 0.68 17.40
C ASN A 95 10.88 -0.61 18.02
N VAL A 96 10.99 -1.71 17.28
CA VAL A 96 10.74 -3.04 17.82
C VAL A 96 11.94 -3.33 18.71
N GLY A 97 11.72 -3.28 20.03
CA GLY A 97 12.72 -3.77 20.97
C GLY A 97 13.06 -5.21 20.62
N VAL A 98 14.28 -5.47 20.15
CA VAL A 98 14.79 -6.82 19.93
C VAL A 98 14.79 -7.55 21.27
N ASP A 99 13.82 -8.44 21.44
CA ASP A 99 14.02 -9.74 22.08
C ASP A 99 13.62 -10.79 21.03
N GLU A 100 14.61 -11.39 20.37
CA GLU A 100 14.40 -12.52 19.43
C GLU A 100 13.87 -13.81 20.11
N ASN A 101 13.51 -13.74 21.40
CA ASN A 101 12.72 -14.78 22.08
C ASN A 101 11.25 -14.39 22.25
N ASP A 102 10.88 -13.13 22.08
CA ASP A 102 9.58 -12.59 22.49
C ASP A 102 8.45 -12.91 21.50
N GLU A 103 8.72 -13.23 20.23
CA GLU A 103 7.65 -13.62 19.27
C GLU A 103 7.30 -15.11 19.36
N VAL A 104 8.28 -15.96 19.69
CA VAL A 104 8.01 -17.37 20.01
C VAL A 104 7.40 -17.50 21.40
N GLU A 105 7.79 -16.64 22.35
CA GLU A 105 7.19 -16.55 23.68
C GLU A 105 5.82 -15.86 23.64
N LYS A 106 5.57 -14.84 22.78
CA LYS A 106 4.20 -14.29 22.54
C LYS A 106 3.26 -15.28 21.87
N GLY A 107 3.76 -16.09 20.93
CA GLY A 107 2.97 -17.16 20.31
C GLY A 107 2.59 -18.28 21.31
N LEU A 108 3.40 -18.51 22.34
CA LEU A 108 3.11 -19.46 23.42
C LEU A 108 2.29 -18.83 24.55
N ASP A 109 2.53 -17.55 24.86
CA ASP A 109 1.76 -16.74 25.81
C ASP A 109 0.33 -16.46 25.31
N GLU A 110 0.08 -16.39 24.01
CA GLU A 110 -1.29 -16.26 23.46
C GLU A 110 -2.08 -17.57 23.60
N VAL A 111 -1.40 -18.72 23.55
CA VAL A 111 -2.01 -20.04 23.81
C VAL A 111 -2.21 -20.26 25.31
N GLU A 112 -1.28 -19.80 26.16
CA GLU A 112 -1.41 -19.83 27.63
C GLU A 112 -2.44 -18.81 28.13
N LYS A 113 -2.52 -17.61 27.54
CA LYS A 113 -3.61 -16.64 27.77
C LYS A 113 -4.97 -17.16 27.30
N GLY A 114 -5.03 -17.89 26.19
CA GLY A 114 -6.27 -18.53 25.73
C GLY A 114 -6.78 -19.62 26.69
N LEU A 115 -5.90 -20.26 27.47
CA LEU A 115 -6.26 -21.23 28.51
C LEU A 115 -6.57 -20.56 29.86
N ASP A 116 -5.82 -19.52 30.23
CA ASP A 116 -6.06 -18.70 31.43
C ASP A 116 -7.31 -17.82 31.33
N GLU A 117 -7.74 -17.38 30.14
CA GLU A 117 -8.99 -16.64 29.91
C GLU A 117 -10.23 -17.55 30.07
N VAL A 118 -10.09 -18.85 29.77
CA VAL A 118 -11.13 -19.85 30.02
C VAL A 118 -11.26 -20.17 31.52
N GLU A 119 -10.16 -20.13 32.27
CA GLU A 119 -10.15 -20.33 33.73
C GLU A 119 -10.57 -19.06 34.49
N LYS A 120 -10.15 -17.87 34.04
CA LYS A 120 -10.60 -16.56 34.57
C LYS A 120 -12.05 -16.24 34.24
N GLY A 121 -12.57 -16.67 33.09
CA GLY A 121 -13.99 -16.51 32.75
C GLY A 121 -14.93 -17.26 33.71
N LEU A 122 -14.44 -18.28 34.41
CA LEU A 122 -15.18 -19.00 35.45
C LEU A 122 -15.04 -18.34 36.84
N ASP A 123 -13.91 -17.72 37.16
CA ASP A 123 -13.67 -17.01 38.44
C ASP A 123 -14.23 -15.57 38.47
N GLU A 124 -14.31 -14.88 37.31
CA GLU A 124 -14.84 -13.50 37.20
C GLU A 124 -16.37 -13.45 37.27
N VAL A 125 -17.06 -14.53 36.90
CA VAL A 125 -18.51 -14.65 37.11
C VAL A 125 -18.86 -14.80 38.59
N GLU A 126 -17.96 -15.39 39.39
CA GLU A 126 -18.19 -15.62 40.83
C GLU A 126 -17.73 -14.42 41.70
N LYS A 127 -16.66 -13.70 41.32
CA LYS A 127 -16.20 -12.49 42.04
C LYS A 127 -16.86 -11.19 41.61
N GLY A 128 -17.34 -11.10 40.36
CA GLY A 128 -18.05 -9.92 39.84
C GLY A 128 -19.36 -9.60 40.57
N LEU A 129 -19.92 -10.58 41.29
CA LEU A 129 -21.10 -10.38 42.14
C LEU A 129 -20.77 -9.84 43.54
N ASP A 130 -19.55 -10.05 44.05
CA ASP A 130 -19.18 -9.73 45.45
C ASP A 130 -18.36 -8.42 45.59
N GLU A 131 -17.67 -7.96 44.53
CA GLU A 131 -16.79 -6.78 44.59
C GLU A 131 -17.42 -5.49 44.09
N VAL A 132 -18.44 -5.57 43.22
CA VAL A 132 -19.28 -4.40 42.87
C VAL A 132 -19.96 -3.83 44.13
N GLU A 133 -20.24 -4.69 45.12
CA GLU A 133 -20.82 -4.31 46.40
C GLU A 133 -19.82 -3.59 47.34
N LYS A 134 -18.50 -3.67 47.10
CA LYS A 134 -17.45 -3.05 47.94
C LYS A 134 -16.73 -1.86 47.31
N GLY A 135 -16.59 -1.82 45.97
CA GLY A 135 -15.82 -0.79 45.28
C GLY A 135 -16.47 0.60 45.24
N LEU A 136 -17.81 0.68 45.37
CA LEU A 136 -18.50 1.97 45.49
C LEU A 136 -18.14 2.73 46.77
N ASP A 137 -17.67 2.03 47.81
CA ASP A 137 -17.34 2.61 49.12
C ASP A 137 -15.87 3.12 49.22
N GLU A 138 -14.99 2.81 48.26
CA GLU A 138 -13.56 3.20 48.26
C GLU A 138 -13.22 4.35 47.28
N VAL A 139 -14.01 4.53 46.21
CA VAL A 139 -13.86 5.65 45.24
C VAL A 139 -13.97 7.04 45.90
N GLU A 140 -14.60 7.13 47.08
CA GLU A 140 -14.71 8.37 47.85
C GLU A 140 -13.39 8.77 48.56
N LYS A 141 -12.39 7.88 48.65
CA LYS A 141 -11.14 8.11 49.43
C LYS A 141 -9.85 8.30 48.61
N ASP A 142 -9.78 7.80 47.39
CA ASP A 142 -8.52 7.79 46.61
C ASP A 142 -8.28 9.04 45.73
N LEU A 143 -9.19 10.02 45.76
CA LEU A 143 -8.98 11.34 45.14
C LEU A 143 -7.84 12.17 45.77
N GLU A 144 -7.19 11.70 46.84
CA GLU A 144 -6.19 12.47 47.59
C GLU A 144 -4.72 12.02 47.47
N ALA A 145 -4.34 10.96 46.73
CA ALA A 145 -2.92 10.55 46.71
C ALA A 145 -2.43 9.81 45.45
N GLU A 146 -1.82 10.49 44.47
CA GLU A 146 -0.65 9.90 43.80
C GLU A 146 0.28 10.88 43.05
N LYS A 147 1.55 10.83 43.46
CA LYS A 147 2.75 11.34 42.80
C LYS A 147 3.53 10.14 42.25
N ARG A 148 3.78 10.13 40.91
CA ARG A 148 4.79 9.35 40.11
C ARG A 148 4.52 7.84 39.85
N PRO A 149 5.19 7.20 38.85
CA PRO A 149 5.66 7.67 37.53
C PRO A 149 5.08 6.82 36.35
N SER A 150 5.17 7.35 35.13
CA SER A 150 4.59 6.81 33.89
C SER A 150 5.28 5.55 33.33
N LYS A 151 4.46 4.63 32.79
CA LYS A 151 4.81 3.43 32.00
C LYS A 151 5.90 3.72 30.94
N LYS A 152 6.90 2.83 30.83
CA LYS A 152 7.93 2.85 29.77
C LYS A 152 7.25 2.78 28.39
N LYS A 153 7.26 3.87 27.63
CA LYS A 153 6.90 3.87 26.20
C LYS A 153 8.02 3.17 25.43
N GLN A 154 7.67 2.31 24.47
CA GLN A 154 8.63 1.82 23.48
C GLN A 154 9.21 3.03 22.74
N PRO A 155 10.54 3.14 22.58
CA PRO A 155 11.14 4.28 21.90
C PRO A 155 10.77 4.25 20.41
N HIS A 156 10.46 5.40 19.84
CA HIS A 156 10.32 5.57 18.40
C HIS A 156 11.71 5.60 17.72
N MET A 157 11.83 5.32 16.42
CA MET A 157 13.13 5.43 15.72
C MET A 157 13.72 6.84 15.88
N CYS A 158 12.88 7.88 15.86
CA CYS A 158 13.30 9.26 16.18
C CYS A 158 13.89 9.41 17.59
N ASP A 159 13.34 8.72 18.59
CA ASP A 159 13.87 8.78 19.97
C ASP A 159 15.25 8.11 20.04
N GLU A 160 15.47 7.07 19.24
CA GLU A 160 16.75 6.38 19.11
C GLU A 160 17.79 7.27 18.40
N MET A 161 17.39 7.98 17.34
CA MET A 161 18.23 8.98 16.68
C MET A 161 18.65 10.08 17.66
N GLU A 162 17.71 10.63 18.43
CA GLU A 162 18.01 11.65 19.44
C GLU A 162 19.00 11.12 20.49
N ARG A 163 18.76 9.93 21.04
CA ARG A 163 19.66 9.31 22.01
C ARG A 163 21.06 9.11 21.43
N PHE A 164 21.14 8.54 20.24
CA PHE A 164 22.41 8.29 19.55
C PHE A 164 23.19 9.59 19.32
N MET A 165 22.50 10.66 18.91
CA MET A 165 23.13 11.96 18.68
C MET A 165 23.61 12.61 19.96
N VAL A 166 22.87 12.48 21.07
CA VAL A 166 23.31 12.96 22.39
C VAL A 166 24.57 12.21 22.85
N GLU A 167 24.60 10.88 22.70
CA GLU A 167 25.75 10.05 23.06
C GLU A 167 27.01 10.38 22.24
N ASN A 168 26.84 10.74 20.96
CA ASN A 168 27.93 11.04 20.03
C ASN A 168 28.27 12.54 19.89
N TYR A 169 27.54 13.44 20.56
CA TYR A 169 27.74 14.88 20.46
C TYR A 169 29.19 15.30 20.73
N GLY A 170 29.78 14.78 21.81
CA GLY A 170 31.17 15.07 22.19
C GLY A 170 32.16 14.68 21.09
N THR A 171 32.01 13.47 20.54
CA THR A 171 32.87 12.95 19.46
C THR A 171 32.78 13.81 18.20
N ILE A 172 31.57 14.22 17.78
CA ILE A 172 31.37 15.08 16.61
C ILE A 172 32.09 16.43 16.82
N ILE A 173 31.93 17.04 18.00
CA ILE A 173 32.56 18.32 18.35
C ILE A 173 34.09 18.20 18.39
N GLU A 174 34.63 17.12 18.94
CA GLU A 174 36.08 16.88 18.99
C GLU A 174 36.68 16.80 17.58
N VAL A 175 36.06 16.01 16.69
CA VAL A 175 36.50 15.88 15.29
C VAL A 175 36.42 17.22 14.57
N PHE A 176 35.32 17.94 14.74
CA PHE A 176 35.11 19.24 14.10
C PHE A 176 36.12 20.30 14.61
N ASN A 177 36.38 20.35 15.91
CA ASN A 177 37.35 21.28 16.49
C ASN A 177 38.79 20.96 16.06
N ALA A 178 39.13 19.68 15.88
CA ALA A 178 40.42 19.28 15.31
C ALA A 178 40.57 19.81 13.88
N TRP A 179 39.52 19.73 13.05
CA TRP A 179 39.53 20.31 11.71
C TRP A 179 39.68 21.84 11.72
N LEU A 180 38.94 22.54 12.59
CA LEU A 180 39.07 23.99 12.75
C LEU A 180 40.48 24.42 13.18
N SER A 181 41.13 23.61 14.03
CA SER A 181 42.51 23.86 14.48
C SER A 181 43.52 23.68 13.34
N GLY A 182 43.29 22.72 12.45
CA GLY A 182 44.11 22.49 11.25
C GLY A 182 43.84 23.47 10.11
N ASN A 183 42.69 24.14 10.12
CA ASN A 183 42.25 25.09 9.10
C ASN A 183 41.91 26.43 9.77
N PRO A 184 42.90 27.26 10.11
CA PRO A 184 42.65 28.49 10.84
C PRO A 184 41.80 29.47 10.01
N ARG A 185 40.92 30.20 10.70
CA ARG A 185 40.06 31.22 10.09
C ARG A 185 40.91 32.25 9.30
N PRO A 186 40.60 32.52 8.03
CA PRO A 186 41.32 33.51 7.25
C PRO A 186 41.03 34.93 7.75
N GLU A 187 42.03 35.81 7.64
CA GLU A 187 41.88 37.24 7.97
C GLU A 187 41.13 38.02 6.88
N ASN A 188 41.18 37.53 5.63
CA ASN A 188 40.52 38.15 4.48
C ASN A 188 39.02 37.80 4.43
N PHE A 189 38.19 38.81 4.19
CA PHE A 189 36.74 38.66 4.05
C PHE A 189 36.33 37.80 2.84
N ASP A 190 37.05 37.90 1.72
CA ASP A 190 36.73 37.11 0.50
C ASP A 190 36.96 35.61 0.72
N GLU A 191 37.95 35.24 1.53
CA GLU A 191 38.26 33.86 1.89
C GLU A 191 37.35 33.36 3.02
N PHE A 192 36.79 34.25 3.83
CA PHE A 192 35.93 33.91 4.96
C PHE A 192 34.65 33.20 4.51
N GLY A 193 34.03 33.63 3.41
CA GLY A 193 32.86 32.93 2.85
C GLY A 193 33.18 31.49 2.43
N THR A 194 34.33 31.29 1.78
CA THR A 194 34.80 29.96 1.39
C THR A 194 35.11 29.09 2.60
N TYR A 195 35.75 29.67 3.62
CA TYR A 195 36.03 28.99 4.88
C TYR A 195 34.76 28.49 5.57
N ILE A 196 33.72 29.33 5.69
CA ILE A 196 32.45 28.93 6.30
C ILE A 196 31.79 27.79 5.49
N ARG A 197 31.84 27.85 4.16
CA ARG A 197 31.33 26.77 3.30
C ARG A 197 32.06 25.45 3.54
N LEU A 198 33.39 25.47 3.62
CA LEU A 198 34.20 24.27 3.89
C LEU A 198 33.97 23.72 5.30
N ALA A 199 33.88 24.59 6.30
CA ALA A 199 33.58 24.20 7.68
C ALA A 199 32.20 23.52 7.77
N LYS A 200 31.20 24.08 7.07
CA LYS A 200 29.86 23.49 6.98
C LYS A 200 29.92 22.11 6.34
N GLN A 201 30.55 21.99 5.16
CA GLN A 201 30.68 20.71 4.45
C GLN A 201 31.36 19.65 5.29
N HIS A 202 32.44 20.00 6.00
CA HIS A 202 33.12 19.05 6.86
C HIS A 202 32.25 18.60 8.04
N LEU A 203 31.52 19.51 8.67
CA LEU A 203 30.62 19.14 9.77
C LEU A 203 29.46 18.25 9.28
N GLU A 204 28.87 18.56 8.12
CA GLU A 204 27.86 17.72 7.47
C GLU A 204 28.41 16.34 7.10
N GLU A 205 29.67 16.25 6.68
CA GLU A 205 30.35 14.98 6.40
C GLU A 205 30.51 14.15 7.68
N VAL A 206 30.96 14.75 8.79
CA VAL A 206 31.09 14.07 10.09
C VAL A 206 29.72 13.58 10.58
N ILE A 207 28.67 14.41 10.48
CA ILE A 207 27.30 13.99 10.83
C ILE A 207 26.84 12.88 9.88
N GLY A 208 27.18 12.94 8.60
CA GLY A 208 26.91 11.88 7.64
C GLY A 208 27.56 10.55 8.04
N GLU A 209 28.81 10.55 8.50
CA GLU A 209 29.44 9.34 9.04
C GLU A 209 28.68 8.81 10.27
N MET A 210 28.19 9.69 11.13
CA MET A 210 27.37 9.31 12.29
C MET A 210 26.01 8.73 11.87
N THR A 211 25.40 9.25 10.82
CA THR A 211 24.17 8.69 10.24
C THR A 211 24.40 7.28 9.70
N VAL A 212 25.53 7.02 9.02
CA VAL A 212 25.87 5.65 8.59
C VAL A 212 26.14 4.75 9.80
N ALA A 213 26.85 5.27 10.81
CA ALA A 213 27.13 4.56 12.05
C ALA A 213 25.86 4.18 12.80
N PHE A 214 24.85 5.04 12.84
CA PHE A 214 23.55 4.79 13.47
C PHE A 214 22.88 3.50 12.94
N PHE A 215 23.03 3.22 11.65
CA PHE A 215 22.48 2.02 11.02
C PHE A 215 23.39 0.80 11.09
N THR A 216 24.71 0.99 11.14
CA THR A 216 25.68 -0.10 11.00
C THR A 216 26.24 -0.61 12.33
N GLN A 217 26.31 0.23 13.37
CA GLN A 217 26.79 -0.15 14.69
C GLN A 217 25.84 -1.12 15.40
N ASN A 218 26.32 -1.74 16.50
CA ASN A 218 25.55 -2.66 17.35
C ASN A 218 24.85 -3.79 16.57
N GLY A 219 25.55 -4.40 15.61
CA GLY A 219 24.99 -5.48 14.78
C GLY A 219 23.93 -4.99 13.79
N SER A 220 23.99 -3.71 13.41
CA SER A 220 23.05 -3.08 12.48
C SER A 220 21.59 -3.13 12.93
N ARG A 221 21.35 -3.06 14.24
CA ARG A 221 20.02 -3.18 14.84
C ARG A 221 18.99 -2.21 14.25
N ASN A 222 19.36 -0.94 14.06
CA ASN A 222 18.44 0.08 13.54
C ASN A 222 18.14 -0.14 12.06
N LEU A 223 19.09 -0.67 11.29
CA LEU A 223 18.87 -1.04 9.90
C LEU A 223 17.88 -2.20 9.83
N HIS A 224 18.12 -3.29 10.59
CA HIS A 224 17.20 -4.42 10.64
C HIS A 224 15.80 -4.01 11.10
N ALA A 225 15.68 -3.17 12.14
CA ALA A 225 14.38 -2.67 12.58
C ALA A 225 13.62 -1.92 11.48
N TYR A 226 14.32 -1.18 10.61
CA TYR A 226 13.70 -0.55 9.44
C TYR A 226 13.29 -1.59 8.38
N ILE A 227 14.15 -2.56 8.08
CA ILE A 227 13.86 -3.62 7.11
C ILE A 227 12.66 -4.48 7.55
N ASP A 228 12.59 -4.85 8.83
CA ASP A 228 11.48 -5.59 9.42
C ASP A 228 10.18 -4.77 9.39
N HIS A 229 10.28 -3.47 9.63
CA HIS A 229 9.14 -2.55 9.49
C HIS A 229 8.59 -2.54 8.06
N LEU A 230 9.45 -2.46 7.03
CA LEU A 230 9.04 -2.54 5.62
C LEU A 230 8.42 -3.91 5.28
N ASN A 231 8.97 -4.97 5.87
CA ASN A 231 8.53 -6.35 5.63
C ASN A 231 7.25 -6.74 6.40
N THR A 232 6.72 -5.87 7.26
CA THR A 232 5.52 -6.15 8.05
C THR A 232 4.27 -6.17 7.16
N ASN A 233 3.44 -7.20 7.32
CA ASN A 233 2.18 -7.34 6.57
C ASN A 233 1.23 -6.16 6.81
N TYR A 234 0.47 -5.79 5.78
CA TYR A 234 -0.52 -4.70 5.79
C TYR A 234 0.03 -3.30 6.12
N ARG A 235 1.36 -3.14 6.21
CA ARG A 235 2.00 -1.81 6.16
C ARG A 235 1.91 -1.24 4.75
N TRP A 236 1.64 0.05 4.68
CA TRP A 236 1.53 0.74 3.41
C TRP A 236 2.92 0.90 2.80
N GLY A 237 3.04 0.64 1.50
CA GLY A 237 4.29 0.84 0.77
C GLY A 237 4.37 2.27 0.24
N THR A 238 5.56 2.84 0.29
CA THR A 238 5.87 4.18 -0.24
C THR A 238 6.47 4.10 -1.64
N GLU A 239 6.48 5.23 -2.35
CA GLU A 239 7.15 5.34 -3.65
C GLU A 239 8.66 5.07 -3.56
N GLU A 240 9.30 5.44 -2.44
CA GLU A 240 10.70 5.10 -2.17
C GLU A 240 10.96 3.59 -2.31
N THR A 241 10.14 2.79 -1.64
CA THR A 241 10.26 1.32 -1.66
C THR A 241 9.93 0.76 -3.04
N LEU A 242 8.95 1.35 -3.74
CA LEU A 242 8.58 0.97 -5.10
C LEU A 242 9.75 1.17 -6.09
N PHE A 243 10.38 2.34 -6.09
CA PHE A 243 11.48 2.63 -7.03
C PHE A 243 12.71 1.77 -6.76
N LEU A 244 13.08 1.55 -5.49
CA LEU A 244 14.17 0.65 -5.12
C LEU A 244 13.90 -0.80 -5.55
N MET A 245 12.68 -1.28 -5.31
CA MET A 245 12.24 -2.59 -5.78
C MET A 245 12.33 -2.69 -7.31
N HIS A 246 11.86 -1.66 -8.03
CA HIS A 246 11.84 -1.63 -9.48
C HIS A 246 13.25 -1.63 -10.10
N CYS A 247 14.18 -0.83 -9.57
CA CYS A 247 15.59 -0.88 -9.97
C CYS A 247 16.19 -2.28 -9.76
N SER A 248 15.85 -2.93 -8.64
CA SER A 248 16.35 -4.26 -8.29
C SER A 248 15.77 -5.37 -9.17
N LEU A 249 14.48 -5.29 -9.54
CA LEU A 249 13.84 -6.21 -10.47
C LEU A 249 14.51 -6.19 -11.85
N GLN A 250 14.89 -5.00 -12.31
CA GLN A 250 15.56 -4.80 -13.60
C GLN A 250 17.05 -5.16 -13.57
N HIS A 251 17.61 -5.47 -12.39
CA HIS A 251 19.04 -5.62 -12.14
C HIS A 251 19.83 -4.38 -12.63
N GLU A 252 19.52 -3.21 -12.05
CA GLU A 252 20.26 -1.98 -12.31
C GLU A 252 21.76 -2.15 -11.98
N VAL A 253 22.62 -1.90 -12.96
CA VAL A 253 24.08 -1.87 -12.81
C VAL A 253 24.59 -0.47 -13.11
N ARG A 254 25.33 0.08 -12.16
CA ARG A 254 26.01 1.37 -12.27
C ARG A 254 27.46 1.15 -12.70
N VAL A 255 27.80 1.53 -13.93
CA VAL A 255 29.13 1.33 -14.52
C VAL A 255 29.87 2.66 -14.58
N PRO A 256 31.01 2.83 -13.87
CA PRO A 256 31.85 4.02 -14.03
C PRO A 256 32.37 4.12 -15.46
N ILE A 257 32.14 5.27 -16.10
CA ILE A 257 32.55 5.54 -17.48
C ILE A 257 33.97 6.14 -17.51
N ASP A 258 34.33 6.93 -16.49
CA ASP A 258 35.62 7.62 -16.44
C ASP A 258 36.09 7.97 -15.02
N GLU A 259 37.33 8.47 -14.94
CA GLU A 259 37.98 8.95 -13.72
C GLU A 259 37.35 10.25 -13.17
N VAL A 260 36.43 10.88 -13.90
CA VAL A 260 35.72 12.11 -13.50
C VAL A 260 34.43 11.77 -12.73
N GLY A 261 34.12 10.48 -12.56
CA GLY A 261 32.98 10.00 -11.78
C GLY A 261 31.67 9.94 -12.55
N ARG A 262 31.70 10.00 -13.89
CA ARG A 262 30.49 9.75 -14.69
C ARG A 262 30.11 8.28 -14.62
N VAL A 263 28.83 8.00 -14.43
CA VAL A 263 28.30 6.64 -14.29
C VAL A 263 27.24 6.42 -15.37
N GLU A 264 27.34 5.29 -16.07
CA GLU A 264 26.31 4.77 -16.97
C GLU A 264 25.41 3.83 -16.18
N ILE A 265 24.10 3.97 -16.34
CA ILE A 265 23.13 3.04 -15.76
C ILE A 265 22.72 2.04 -16.83
N ARG A 266 22.83 0.75 -16.52
CA ARG A 266 22.40 -0.36 -17.39
C ARG A 266 21.41 -1.23 -16.65
N TYR A 267 20.51 -1.86 -17.41
CA TYR A 267 19.51 -2.79 -16.89
C TYR A 267 19.62 -4.11 -17.65
N ASP A 268 19.57 -5.25 -16.95
CA ASP A 268 19.57 -6.57 -17.60
C ASP A 268 18.22 -6.87 -18.27
N THR A 269 17.13 -6.48 -17.60
CA THR A 269 15.76 -6.60 -18.10
C THR A 269 15.08 -5.25 -17.94
N PRO A 270 15.20 -4.33 -18.92
CA PRO A 270 14.58 -3.02 -18.83
C PRO A 270 13.05 -3.17 -18.84
N ILE A 271 12.40 -2.53 -17.87
CA ILE A 271 10.94 -2.46 -17.72
C ILE A 271 10.63 -1.00 -17.46
N THR A 272 9.82 -0.39 -18.33
CA THR A 272 9.43 1.01 -18.17
C THR A 272 8.25 1.12 -17.20
N LEU A 273 8.45 1.83 -16.09
CA LEU A 273 7.43 2.09 -15.07
C LEU A 273 7.02 3.57 -15.11
N LYS A 274 5.70 3.83 -15.18
CA LYS A 274 5.13 5.17 -14.91
C LYS A 274 4.28 5.12 -13.64
N VAL A 275 4.46 6.12 -12.78
CA VAL A 275 3.62 6.34 -11.59
C VAL A 275 2.62 7.44 -11.91
N TYR A 276 1.34 7.14 -11.74
CA TYR A 276 0.23 8.06 -11.93
C TYR A 276 -0.29 8.49 -10.56
N HIS A 277 -0.80 9.71 -10.48
CA HIS A 277 -1.47 10.24 -9.29
C HIS A 277 -2.90 10.58 -9.67
N ASP A 278 -3.86 9.95 -8.99
CA ASP A 278 -5.29 10.12 -9.24
C ASP A 278 -5.66 9.97 -10.73
N GLY A 279 -5.09 8.94 -11.35
CA GLY A 279 -5.30 8.56 -12.76
C GLY A 279 -4.66 9.49 -13.78
N GLN A 280 -3.88 10.48 -13.34
CA GLN A 280 -3.15 11.39 -14.22
C GLN A 280 -1.67 10.98 -14.35
N PRO A 281 -1.11 11.02 -15.57
CA PRO A 281 0.33 10.88 -15.76
C PRO A 281 1.09 12.08 -15.15
N PRO A 282 2.41 11.95 -14.95
CA PRO A 282 3.25 13.06 -14.48
C PRO A 282 3.13 14.31 -15.37
N GLU A 283 3.06 15.51 -14.77
CA GLU A 283 2.81 16.77 -15.49
C GLU A 283 3.87 17.13 -16.55
N ASN A 284 5.09 16.62 -16.41
CA ASN A 284 6.23 16.88 -17.31
C ASN A 284 6.75 15.61 -17.98
N ASP A 285 5.86 14.71 -18.40
CA ASP A 285 6.27 13.52 -19.14
C ASP A 285 6.80 13.92 -20.53
N GLU A 286 8.13 14.05 -20.69
CA GLU A 286 8.77 14.31 -21.98
C GLU A 286 8.58 13.15 -22.98
N ASN A 287 8.14 11.98 -22.49
CA ASN A 287 7.93 10.75 -23.24
C ASN A 287 6.44 10.38 -23.30
N VAL A 288 5.56 11.36 -23.55
CA VAL A 288 4.10 11.13 -23.71
C VAL A 288 3.80 10.04 -24.75
N ASP A 289 4.63 9.94 -25.79
CA ASP A 289 4.45 8.99 -26.90
C ASP A 289 5.00 7.58 -26.60
N GLU A 290 5.76 7.39 -25.51
CA GLU A 290 6.29 6.08 -25.13
C GLU A 290 5.27 5.31 -24.28
N THR A 291 4.88 4.12 -24.76
CA THR A 291 3.94 3.24 -24.07
C THR A 291 4.70 2.50 -22.97
N PRO A 292 4.40 2.73 -21.68
CA PRO A 292 5.10 2.07 -20.59
C PRO A 292 4.71 0.59 -20.48
N ASP A 293 5.63 -0.23 -19.98
CA ASP A 293 5.41 -1.65 -19.70
C ASP A 293 4.54 -1.83 -18.45
N MET A 294 4.68 -0.93 -17.47
CA MET A 294 3.95 -0.95 -16.20
C MET A 294 3.46 0.44 -15.82
N ILE A 295 2.22 0.52 -15.35
CA ILE A 295 1.66 1.74 -14.76
C ILE A 295 1.11 1.41 -13.38
N LEU A 296 1.59 2.13 -12.36
CA LEU A 296 1.03 2.11 -11.02
C LEU A 296 0.39 3.44 -10.71
N ASN A 297 -0.81 3.41 -10.15
CA ASN A 297 -1.57 4.60 -9.79
C ASN A 297 -1.69 4.71 -8.28
N ASN A 298 -1.17 5.79 -7.73
CA ASN A 298 -1.42 6.23 -6.37
C ASN A 298 -2.74 7.01 -6.34
N SER A 299 -3.71 6.53 -5.56
CA SER A 299 -5.01 7.18 -5.37
C SER A 299 -5.06 7.87 -4.01
N ALA A 300 -5.12 9.20 -4.02
CA ALA A 300 -5.25 10.08 -2.86
C ALA A 300 -4.26 9.78 -1.72
N ASN A 301 -3.07 9.25 -2.05
CA ASN A 301 -2.07 8.78 -1.09
C ASN A 301 -2.59 7.72 -0.10
N VAL A 302 -3.65 6.99 -0.48
CA VAL A 302 -4.28 5.96 0.36
C VAL A 302 -4.40 4.58 -0.25
N HIS A 303 -4.17 4.47 -1.57
CA HIS A 303 -4.29 3.21 -2.26
C HIS A 303 -3.39 3.13 -3.50
N TRP A 304 -2.99 1.92 -3.86
CA TRP A 304 -2.19 1.63 -5.05
C TRP A 304 -2.97 0.72 -5.99
N LEU A 305 -3.05 1.09 -7.26
CA LEU A 305 -3.76 0.36 -8.32
C LEU A 305 -2.84 0.10 -9.52
N SER A 306 -3.06 -0.99 -10.24
CA SER A 306 -2.40 -1.22 -11.54
C SER A 306 -3.28 -0.70 -12.67
N LEU A 307 -2.72 0.15 -13.53
CA LEU A 307 -3.37 0.55 -14.78
C LEU A 307 -2.75 -0.25 -15.93
N ILE A 308 -3.60 -0.88 -16.73
CA ILE A 308 -3.14 -1.69 -17.87
C ILE A 308 -3.68 -1.05 -19.15
N ASP A 309 -2.80 -0.76 -20.11
CA ASP A 309 -3.23 -0.24 -21.39
C ASP A 309 -4.13 -1.28 -22.10
N SER A 310 -5.32 -0.82 -22.47
CA SER A 310 -6.31 -1.54 -23.26
C SER A 310 -5.76 -2.17 -24.56
N ASN A 311 -4.66 -1.64 -25.10
CA ASN A 311 -3.99 -2.22 -26.26
C ASN A 311 -3.36 -3.60 -25.98
N PHE A 312 -2.88 -3.86 -24.75
CA PHE A 312 -2.36 -5.17 -24.35
C PHE A 312 -3.46 -6.23 -24.21
N HIS A 313 -4.62 -5.80 -23.72
CA HIS A 313 -5.82 -6.63 -23.59
C HIS A 313 -6.83 -6.40 -24.69
N SER A 314 -6.35 -5.99 -25.88
CA SER A 314 -7.20 -5.65 -27.01
C SER A 314 -8.34 -6.67 -27.15
N ILE A 315 -9.51 -6.26 -26.69
CA ILE A 315 -10.78 -6.71 -27.22
C ILE A 315 -10.71 -6.22 -28.66
N LYS A 316 -10.05 -7.01 -29.53
CA LYS A 316 -9.85 -6.73 -30.96
C LYS A 316 -11.17 -6.62 -31.73
N SER A 317 -12.29 -6.71 -31.04
CA SER A 317 -13.59 -6.50 -31.62
C SER A 317 -13.86 -5.01 -31.65
N GLU A 318 -14.01 -4.44 -32.84
CA GLU A 318 -14.62 -3.13 -33.09
C GLU A 318 -16.04 -3.01 -32.48
N ARG A 319 -16.54 -4.03 -31.75
CA ARG A 319 -17.87 -4.15 -31.14
C ARG A 319 -17.81 -4.93 -29.81
N ILE A 320 -18.42 -4.41 -28.75
CA ILE A 320 -18.57 -5.11 -27.46
C ILE A 320 -19.46 -6.34 -27.65
N LEU A 321 -19.10 -7.52 -27.15
CA LEU A 321 -19.92 -8.73 -27.18
C LEU A 321 -20.81 -8.85 -25.92
N ARG A 322 -21.81 -9.73 -25.95
CA ARG A 322 -22.73 -9.90 -24.80
C ARG A 322 -22.01 -10.26 -23.49
N ASN A 323 -21.00 -11.14 -23.55
CA ASN A 323 -20.24 -11.50 -22.35
C ASN A 323 -19.33 -10.36 -21.89
N ASP A 324 -18.72 -9.62 -22.81
CA ASP A 324 -17.91 -8.44 -22.48
C ASP A 324 -18.76 -7.40 -21.75
N LEU A 325 -20.01 -7.21 -22.16
CA LEU A 325 -20.92 -6.31 -21.48
C LEU A 325 -21.25 -6.79 -20.05
N LEU A 326 -21.39 -8.10 -19.81
CA LEU A 326 -21.55 -8.66 -18.47
C LEU A 326 -20.31 -8.48 -17.59
N ASP A 327 -19.12 -8.50 -18.19
CA ASP A 327 -17.87 -8.18 -17.50
C ASP A 327 -17.80 -6.68 -17.16
N ILE A 328 -18.13 -5.80 -18.12
CA ILE A 328 -18.15 -4.33 -17.96
C ILE A 328 -19.12 -3.91 -16.85
N VAL A 329 -20.32 -4.50 -16.81
CA VAL A 329 -21.30 -4.16 -15.76
C VAL A 329 -21.02 -4.83 -14.41
N GLY A 330 -19.97 -5.67 -14.33
CA GLY A 330 -19.56 -6.36 -13.09
C GLY A 330 -20.36 -7.63 -12.76
N PHE A 331 -21.34 -8.02 -13.59
CA PHE A 331 -22.22 -9.17 -13.31
C PHE A 331 -21.42 -10.48 -13.14
N ASN A 332 -20.42 -10.71 -13.99
CA ASN A 332 -19.60 -11.93 -13.92
C ASN A 332 -18.75 -11.99 -12.64
N ALA A 333 -18.24 -10.85 -12.18
CA ALA A 333 -17.43 -10.77 -10.97
C ALA A 333 -18.28 -11.05 -9.73
N TYR A 334 -19.44 -10.42 -9.60
CA TYR A 334 -20.33 -10.67 -8.47
C TYR A 334 -20.99 -12.04 -8.51
N LEU A 335 -21.23 -12.61 -9.69
CA LEU A 335 -21.68 -14.00 -9.80
C LEU A 335 -20.61 -14.97 -9.26
N GLN A 336 -19.35 -14.72 -9.58
CA GLN A 336 -18.24 -15.49 -9.01
C GLN A 336 -18.14 -15.28 -7.50
N GLN A 337 -18.20 -14.03 -7.01
CA GLN A 337 -18.17 -13.73 -5.57
C GLN A 337 -19.29 -14.46 -4.79
N LEU A 338 -20.48 -14.57 -5.38
CA LEU A 338 -21.59 -15.33 -4.79
C LEU A 338 -21.24 -16.81 -4.57
N PHE A 339 -20.51 -17.42 -5.51
CA PHE A 339 -20.02 -18.79 -5.38
C PHE A 339 -18.95 -18.91 -4.31
N GLU A 340 -18.06 -17.93 -4.18
CA GLU A 340 -17.00 -17.91 -3.17
C GLU A 340 -17.58 -17.76 -1.76
N GLU A 341 -18.57 -16.89 -1.58
CA GLU A 341 -19.30 -16.75 -0.31
C GLU A 341 -19.98 -18.07 0.09
N ALA A 342 -20.54 -18.81 -0.88
CA ALA A 342 -21.10 -20.13 -0.64
C ALA A 342 -20.03 -21.13 -0.16
N GLN A 343 -18.82 -21.10 -0.72
CA GLN A 343 -17.69 -21.94 -0.30
C GLN A 343 -17.25 -21.63 1.14
N ASP A 344 -17.12 -20.36 1.48
CA ASP A 344 -16.66 -19.93 2.81
C ASP A 344 -17.66 -20.29 3.91
N LEU A 345 -18.95 -20.37 3.56
CA LEU A 345 -20.03 -20.79 4.45
C LEU A 345 -20.21 -22.31 4.54
N GLU A 346 -19.60 -23.11 3.67
CA GLU A 346 -19.83 -24.56 3.60
C GLU A 346 -19.50 -25.30 4.91
N GLN A 347 -18.51 -24.80 5.66
CA GLN A 347 -18.13 -25.34 6.97
C GLN A 347 -18.83 -24.64 8.15
N LYS A 348 -19.36 -23.43 7.95
CA LYS A 348 -19.91 -22.57 9.02
C LYS A 348 -21.43 -22.65 9.11
N ASP A 349 -22.12 -22.65 7.97
CA ASP A 349 -23.57 -22.67 7.84
C ASP A 349 -23.96 -23.38 6.53
N LYS A 350 -24.05 -24.71 6.60
CA LYS A 350 -24.30 -25.56 5.43
C LYS A 350 -25.65 -25.28 4.75
N PRO A 351 -26.78 -25.10 5.47
CA PRO A 351 -28.05 -24.71 4.84
C PRO A 351 -27.95 -23.41 4.02
N LEU A 352 -27.27 -22.39 4.55
CA LEU A 352 -27.10 -21.11 3.87
C LEU A 352 -26.17 -21.23 2.64
N SER A 353 -25.09 -22.01 2.77
CA SER A 353 -24.19 -22.36 1.67
C SER A 353 -24.94 -23.06 0.53
N ASP A 354 -25.78 -24.06 0.84
CA ASP A 354 -26.60 -24.78 -0.15
C ASP A 354 -27.58 -23.86 -0.89
N GLU A 355 -28.15 -22.86 -0.18
CA GLU A 355 -29.03 -21.84 -0.78
C GLU A 355 -28.27 -20.93 -1.75
N LEU A 356 -27.09 -20.45 -1.36
CA LEU A 356 -26.23 -19.63 -2.22
C LEU A 356 -25.72 -20.40 -3.45
N TYR A 357 -25.34 -21.67 -3.29
CA TYR A 357 -24.98 -22.52 -4.44
C TYR A 357 -26.16 -22.71 -5.39
N THR A 358 -27.38 -22.88 -4.86
CA THR A 358 -28.60 -22.98 -5.67
C THR A 358 -28.86 -21.68 -6.43
N LEU A 359 -28.72 -20.53 -5.76
CA LEU A 359 -28.87 -19.21 -6.36
C LEU A 359 -27.85 -18.98 -7.48
N HIS A 360 -26.57 -19.23 -7.20
CA HIS A 360 -25.49 -19.14 -8.19
C HIS A 360 -25.78 -20.04 -9.40
N LYS A 361 -26.22 -21.28 -9.18
CA LYS A 361 -26.56 -22.21 -10.27
C LYS A 361 -27.70 -21.68 -11.16
N LYS A 362 -28.77 -21.13 -10.57
CA LYS A 362 -29.89 -20.54 -11.32
C LYS A 362 -29.42 -19.37 -12.18
N LEU A 363 -28.65 -18.44 -11.61
CA LEU A 363 -28.12 -17.28 -12.33
C LEU A 363 -27.12 -17.67 -13.43
N LYS A 364 -26.30 -18.69 -13.18
CA LYS A 364 -25.38 -19.23 -14.19
C LYS A 364 -26.12 -19.82 -15.39
N ILE A 365 -27.22 -20.54 -15.17
CA ILE A 365 -28.07 -21.07 -16.24
C ILE A 365 -28.66 -19.93 -17.08
N GLU A 366 -29.19 -18.88 -16.45
CA GLU A 366 -29.70 -17.71 -17.17
C GLU A 366 -28.62 -17.02 -17.99
N LYS A 367 -27.41 -16.89 -17.44
CA LYS A 367 -26.25 -16.36 -18.17
C LYS A 367 -25.93 -17.22 -19.39
N GLU A 368 -25.85 -18.54 -19.23
CA GLU A 368 -25.56 -19.47 -20.34
C GLU A 368 -26.64 -19.40 -21.43
N ASN A 369 -27.92 -19.28 -21.05
CA ASN A 369 -29.03 -19.09 -21.98
C ASN A 369 -28.93 -17.76 -22.76
N TYR A 370 -28.55 -16.68 -22.08
CA TYR A 370 -28.37 -15.36 -22.69
C TYR A 370 -27.18 -15.31 -23.67
N LEU A 371 -26.11 -16.04 -23.36
CA LEU A 371 -24.90 -16.13 -24.18
C LEU A 371 -24.96 -17.21 -25.28
N ALA A 372 -26.05 -17.97 -25.38
CA ALA A 372 -26.18 -19.04 -26.36
C ALA A 372 -26.17 -18.50 -27.80
N LYS A 373 -25.61 -19.31 -28.71
CA LYS A 373 -25.31 -19.03 -30.13
C LYS A 373 -26.44 -18.46 -31.01
N ASP A 374 -27.69 -18.61 -30.60
CA ASP A 374 -28.87 -18.12 -31.33
C ASP A 374 -29.91 -17.51 -30.37
N SER A 375 -29.44 -17.04 -29.21
CA SER A 375 -30.29 -16.62 -28.12
C SER A 375 -31.11 -15.39 -28.49
N GLN A 376 -32.44 -15.58 -28.51
CA GLN A 376 -33.42 -14.51 -28.67
C GLN A 376 -33.64 -13.72 -27.36
N ILE A 377 -32.92 -14.07 -26.30
CA ILE A 377 -33.00 -13.39 -25.01
C ILE A 377 -32.30 -12.03 -25.15
N THR A 378 -33.08 -10.97 -25.00
CA THR A 378 -32.61 -9.59 -24.96
C THR A 378 -31.95 -9.28 -23.62
N ARG A 379 -31.22 -8.15 -23.54
CA ARG A 379 -30.68 -7.68 -22.26
C ARG A 379 -31.76 -7.47 -21.20
N GLU A 380 -32.90 -6.93 -21.62
CA GLU A 380 -34.06 -6.70 -20.76
C GLU A 380 -34.66 -8.00 -20.25
N THR A 381 -34.91 -8.98 -21.14
CA THR A 381 -35.48 -10.27 -20.73
C THR A 381 -34.52 -11.05 -19.83
N PHE A 382 -33.21 -11.03 -20.11
CA PHE A 382 -32.20 -11.61 -19.22
C PHE A 382 -32.20 -10.93 -17.84
N ALA A 383 -32.23 -9.60 -17.81
CA ALA A 383 -32.23 -8.86 -16.56
C ALA A 383 -33.51 -9.07 -15.75
N GLU A 384 -34.68 -9.16 -16.38
CA GLU A 384 -35.95 -9.48 -15.73
C GLU A 384 -35.92 -10.89 -15.11
N SER A 385 -35.42 -11.88 -15.85
CA SER A 385 -35.28 -13.25 -15.35
C SER A 385 -34.36 -13.32 -14.13
N CYS A 386 -33.17 -12.71 -14.21
CA CYS A 386 -32.24 -12.65 -13.10
C CYS A 386 -32.78 -11.84 -11.92
N LYS A 387 -33.49 -10.72 -12.15
CA LYS A 387 -34.14 -9.93 -11.09
C LYS A 387 -35.20 -10.74 -10.36
N ALA A 388 -35.98 -11.57 -11.06
CA ALA A 388 -36.97 -12.44 -10.42
C ALA A 388 -36.29 -13.46 -9.49
N ILE A 389 -35.18 -14.07 -9.94
CA ILE A 389 -34.38 -15.00 -9.15
C ILE A 389 -33.77 -14.31 -7.91
N LEU A 390 -33.18 -13.12 -8.09
CA LEU A 390 -32.53 -12.38 -7.01
C LEU A 390 -33.53 -11.78 -6.02
N SER A 391 -34.71 -11.34 -6.48
CA SER A 391 -35.73 -10.78 -5.60
C SER A 391 -36.33 -11.84 -4.68
N ASP A 392 -36.50 -13.07 -5.16
CA ASP A 392 -36.90 -14.23 -4.34
C ASP A 392 -35.89 -14.47 -3.22
N ALA A 393 -34.60 -14.56 -3.56
CA ALA A 393 -33.51 -14.72 -2.59
C ALA A 393 -33.36 -13.53 -1.63
N ASN A 394 -33.59 -12.30 -2.10
CA ASN A 394 -33.51 -11.09 -1.27
C ASN A 394 -34.63 -11.02 -0.22
N THR A 395 -35.69 -11.83 -0.35
CA THR A 395 -36.76 -11.95 0.66
C THR A 395 -36.49 -13.02 1.72
N THR A 396 -35.49 -13.89 1.55
CA THR A 396 -35.09 -14.87 2.57
C THR A 396 -34.45 -14.15 3.77
N VAL A 397 -35.03 -14.33 4.96
CA VAL A 397 -34.58 -13.67 6.20
C VAL A 397 -33.16 -14.09 6.58
N GLU A 398 -32.80 -15.34 6.31
CA GLU A 398 -31.50 -15.93 6.61
C GLU A 398 -30.38 -15.32 5.75
N LEU A 399 -30.61 -15.15 4.44
CA LEU A 399 -29.68 -14.48 3.53
C LEU A 399 -29.49 -12.99 3.87
N GLN A 400 -30.54 -12.31 4.34
CA GLN A 400 -30.45 -10.90 4.74
C GLN A 400 -29.64 -10.67 6.03
N LYS A 401 -29.46 -11.68 6.87
CA LYS A 401 -28.66 -11.58 8.10
C LYS A 401 -27.16 -11.63 7.84
N GLN A 402 -26.74 -12.19 6.70
CA GLN A 402 -25.35 -12.34 6.34
C GLN A 402 -24.94 -11.17 5.42
N SER A 403 -24.09 -10.27 5.93
CA SER A 403 -23.75 -9.03 5.24
C SER A 403 -23.12 -9.26 3.87
N GLY A 404 -22.27 -10.28 3.72
CA GLY A 404 -21.61 -10.62 2.45
C GLY A 404 -22.60 -10.98 1.34
N ALA A 405 -23.51 -11.91 1.59
CA ALA A 405 -24.53 -12.37 0.64
C ALA A 405 -25.50 -11.25 0.25
N LYS A 406 -25.93 -10.46 1.24
CA LYS A 406 -26.80 -9.30 1.01
C LYS A 406 -26.14 -8.28 0.09
N ASP A 407 -24.87 -7.97 0.33
CA ASP A 407 -24.11 -7.00 -0.47
C ASP A 407 -23.91 -7.52 -1.90
N VAL A 408 -23.55 -8.80 -2.06
CA VAL A 408 -23.39 -9.42 -3.39
C VAL A 408 -24.70 -9.46 -4.17
N ILE A 409 -25.81 -9.82 -3.54
CA ILE A 409 -27.16 -9.83 -4.18
C ILE A 409 -27.55 -8.41 -4.62
N SER A 410 -27.31 -7.41 -3.77
CA SER A 410 -27.60 -6.00 -4.08
C SER A 410 -26.76 -5.50 -5.25
N SER A 411 -25.47 -5.85 -5.27
CA SER A 411 -24.57 -5.52 -6.37
C SER A 411 -24.99 -6.18 -7.68
N LEU A 412 -25.40 -7.45 -7.66
CA LEU A 412 -25.94 -8.14 -8.84
C LEU A 412 -27.20 -7.43 -9.39
N LEU A 413 -28.12 -6.98 -8.53
CA LEU A 413 -29.29 -6.22 -8.96
C LEU A 413 -28.90 -4.89 -9.65
N ASN A 414 -27.86 -4.22 -9.13
CA ASN A 414 -27.32 -3.00 -9.74
C ASN A 414 -26.67 -3.28 -11.10
N CYS A 415 -25.91 -4.38 -11.24
CA CYS A 415 -25.35 -4.80 -12.53
C CYS A 415 -26.45 -4.97 -13.58
N LEU A 416 -27.58 -5.58 -13.21
CA LEU A 416 -28.72 -5.79 -14.12
C LEU A 416 -29.43 -4.48 -14.49
N TYR A 417 -29.49 -3.51 -13.57
CA TYR A 417 -29.97 -2.18 -13.89
C TYR A 417 -29.07 -1.50 -14.93
N LEU A 418 -27.75 -1.51 -14.71
CA LEU A 418 -26.77 -0.92 -15.62
C LEU A 418 -26.73 -1.61 -16.98
N LEU A 419 -26.92 -2.93 -17.02
CA LEU A 419 -27.01 -3.71 -18.26
C LEU A 419 -28.17 -3.25 -19.16
N CYS A 420 -29.32 -2.94 -18.56
CA CYS A 420 -30.50 -2.44 -19.26
C CYS A 420 -30.36 -0.98 -19.66
N THR A 421 -29.94 -0.12 -18.74
CA THR A 421 -29.98 1.34 -18.96
C THR A 421 -28.79 1.82 -19.78
N LEU A 422 -27.66 1.09 -19.73
CA LEU A 422 -26.34 1.58 -20.13
C LEU A 422 -26.04 2.97 -19.54
N ASP A 423 -26.70 3.30 -18.42
CA ASP A 423 -26.58 4.59 -17.78
C ASP A 423 -25.43 4.55 -16.80
N PHE A 424 -24.24 4.72 -17.36
CA PHE A 424 -23.02 4.86 -16.59
C PHE A 424 -22.85 6.29 -16.05
N SER A 425 -23.86 7.15 -16.09
CA SER A 425 -23.76 8.53 -15.57
C SER A 425 -23.61 8.53 -14.04
N ASN A 426 -24.32 7.62 -13.36
CA ASN A 426 -24.12 7.39 -11.92
C ASN A 426 -22.77 6.72 -11.62
N LEU A 427 -22.25 5.96 -12.58
CA LEU A 427 -20.91 5.37 -12.56
C LEU A 427 -19.79 6.42 -12.57
N LEU A 428 -20.04 7.54 -13.27
CA LEU A 428 -19.10 8.63 -13.53
C LEU A 428 -19.32 9.86 -12.61
N ALA A 429 -20.35 9.83 -11.76
CA ALA A 429 -20.67 10.88 -10.80
C ALA A 429 -20.37 10.47 -9.35
N GLY A 430 -19.55 9.43 -9.14
CA GLY A 430 -19.10 8.98 -7.82
C GLY A 430 -19.96 7.87 -7.20
N ASN A 431 -20.13 6.74 -7.92
CA ASN A 431 -20.24 5.38 -7.36
C ASN A 431 -20.34 4.29 -8.49
N TRP A 432 -19.17 3.89 -9.01
CA TRP A 432 -18.71 2.57 -9.54
C TRP A 432 -19.39 1.70 -10.61
N ASN A 433 -18.58 1.35 -11.63
CA ASN A 433 -18.14 0.02 -12.09
C ASN A 433 -16.74 0.21 -12.72
N VAL A 434 -15.72 -0.18 -11.96
CA VAL A 434 -14.45 -0.66 -12.49
C VAL A 434 -14.35 -2.11 -12.03
N VAL A 435 -13.61 -2.93 -12.76
CA VAL A 435 -13.11 -4.20 -12.24
C VAL A 435 -12.17 -3.88 -11.08
N ASN A 436 -12.77 -3.63 -9.91
CA ASN A 436 -12.10 -3.44 -8.63
C ASN A 436 -12.59 -4.56 -7.71
N PRO A 437 -11.81 -5.63 -7.53
CA PRO A 437 -12.20 -6.72 -6.65
C PRO A 437 -12.08 -6.37 -5.15
N LEU A 438 -11.67 -5.15 -4.76
CA LEU A 438 -11.34 -4.78 -3.37
C LEU A 438 -11.93 -3.43 -2.88
N SER A 439 -12.95 -2.87 -3.53
CA SER A 439 -13.80 -1.83 -2.92
C SER A 439 -13.13 -0.47 -2.55
N ILE A 440 -12.33 0.21 -3.41
CA ILE A 440 -11.75 1.59 -3.16
C ILE A 440 -11.49 2.43 -4.45
N ASP A 441 -11.84 3.74 -4.41
CA ASP A 441 -12.17 4.83 -5.40
C ASP A 441 -11.96 4.77 -6.96
N THR A 442 -12.97 5.21 -7.76
CA THR A 442 -13.04 5.17 -9.26
C THR A 442 -12.87 6.53 -9.89
N THR A 443 -11.62 6.95 -10.03
CA THR A 443 -11.33 8.21 -10.69
C THR A 443 -10.35 7.97 -11.83
N TYR A 444 -10.88 8.17 -13.04
CA TYR A 444 -10.20 8.40 -14.32
C TYR A 444 -9.72 7.18 -15.12
N HIS A 445 -10.48 6.86 -16.17
CA HIS A 445 -9.95 6.41 -17.47
C HIS A 445 -10.35 7.46 -18.51
N GLN A 446 -9.70 7.50 -19.68
CA GLN A 446 -10.19 8.30 -20.80
C GLN A 446 -11.52 7.71 -21.33
N VAL A 447 -12.64 8.16 -20.77
CA VAL A 447 -14.01 7.65 -21.05
C VAL A 447 -14.55 8.09 -22.42
N GLY A 448 -13.77 8.82 -23.24
CA GLY A 448 -14.23 9.36 -24.52
C GLY A 448 -14.65 8.28 -25.52
N LEU A 449 -13.81 7.26 -25.73
CA LEU A 449 -14.08 6.19 -26.70
C LEU A 449 -15.19 5.25 -26.22
N MET A 450 -15.14 4.80 -24.96
CA MET A 450 -16.17 3.91 -24.39
C MET A 450 -17.55 4.54 -24.36
N LYS A 451 -17.66 5.83 -23.97
CA LYS A 451 -18.94 6.56 -23.97
C LYS A 451 -19.55 6.66 -25.37
N THR A 452 -18.71 6.81 -26.39
CA THR A 452 -19.14 6.87 -27.78
C THR A 452 -19.65 5.51 -28.28
N VAL A 453 -18.95 4.41 -27.96
CA VAL A 453 -19.36 3.04 -28.32
C VAL A 453 -20.63 2.63 -27.56
N LEU A 454 -20.73 2.92 -26.27
CA LEU A 454 -21.90 2.60 -25.43
C LEU A 454 -23.14 3.38 -25.83
N ASN A 455 -23.01 4.65 -26.23
CA ASN A 455 -24.12 5.44 -26.77
C ASN A 455 -24.71 4.81 -28.05
N ASN A 456 -23.86 4.20 -28.90
CA ASN A 456 -24.32 3.50 -30.11
C ASN A 456 -25.05 2.17 -29.80
N LEU A 457 -24.82 1.57 -28.63
CA LEU A 457 -25.49 0.35 -28.15
C LEU A 457 -26.84 0.63 -27.45
N ARG A 458 -27.21 1.90 -27.27
CA ARG A 458 -28.50 2.27 -26.66
C ARG A 458 -29.68 1.94 -27.58
N ASP A 459 -29.45 1.97 -28.89
CA ASP A 459 -30.47 1.79 -29.93
C ASP A 459 -30.38 0.42 -30.64
N SER A 460 -29.51 -0.49 -30.19
CA SER A 460 -29.32 -1.82 -30.80
C SER A 460 -29.01 -2.93 -29.78
N GLU A 461 -29.36 -4.18 -30.12
CA GLU A 461 -28.97 -5.34 -29.32
C GLU A 461 -27.53 -5.77 -29.60
N VAL A 462 -26.86 -6.27 -28.56
CA VAL A 462 -25.46 -6.70 -28.66
C VAL A 462 -25.39 -8.08 -29.31
N PRO A 463 -24.61 -8.27 -30.40
CA PRO A 463 -24.49 -9.55 -31.08
C PRO A 463 -23.79 -10.62 -30.22
N ASP A 464 -24.08 -11.89 -30.49
CA ASP A 464 -23.38 -13.03 -29.89
C ASP A 464 -22.06 -13.35 -30.62
N ASP A 465 -21.19 -14.14 -29.97
CA ASP A 465 -19.87 -14.56 -30.47
C ASP A 465 -19.92 -15.31 -31.82
N HIS A 466 -21.09 -15.81 -32.24
CA HIS A 466 -21.23 -16.72 -33.35
C HIS A 466 -21.84 -16.10 -34.61
N GLN A 467 -22.75 -15.12 -34.47
CA GLN A 467 -23.25 -14.31 -35.57
C GLN A 467 -22.12 -13.58 -36.30
N MET A 468 -21.00 -13.31 -35.62
CA MET A 468 -19.82 -12.67 -36.21
C MET A 468 -18.93 -13.61 -37.05
N LYS A 469 -19.04 -14.94 -36.96
CA LYS A 469 -18.24 -15.84 -37.83
C LYS A 469 -18.81 -15.97 -39.25
N LEU A 470 -19.94 -15.31 -39.53
CA LEU A 470 -20.67 -15.36 -40.81
C LEU A 470 -20.70 -14.01 -41.54
N GLN A 471 -20.15 -12.94 -40.95
CA GLN A 471 -19.86 -11.65 -41.59
C GLN A 471 -18.34 -11.50 -41.75
#